data_AF-A0A2T3BD26-F1
#
_entry.id   AF-A0A2T3BD26-F1
#
_cell.length_a   1.000
_cell.length_b   1.000
_cell.length_c   1.000
_cell.angle_alpha   90.00
_cell.angle_beta   90.00
_cell.angle_gamma   90.00
#
_symmetry.space_group_name_H-M   'P 1'
#
loop_
_entity.id
_entity.type
_entity.pdbx_description
1 polymer ?
#
loop_
_entity_poly.entity_id
_entity_poly.type
_entity_poly.pdbx_seq_one_letter_code
_entity_poly.pdbx_strand_id
1 'polypeptide(L)'
;MEPRARIGRNRGQQSFSDQELQHFLYAHGDVPHSLDTTKRVLDELLTDFITELCFEAHRSAQLAGRQKIKIDDVRFACRKNPLYLGKIQEMQEKKDEIDRARKTLDVNDDKITKSNVKALEEEPLGDADDDMDMDTRTIGGKSSVGGR
;
A
#
# COMPACT_ATOMS: atom_id res chain seq x y z
N MET A 1 -14.25 5.05 -38.20
CA MET A 1 -13.49 4.96 -36.95
C MET A 1 -12.82 6.30 -36.79
N GLU A 2 -13.29 7.17 -35.90
CA GLU A 2 -12.74 8.52 -35.78
C GLU A 2 -11.28 8.47 -35.29
N PRO A 3 -10.41 9.37 -35.77
CA PRO A 3 -9.03 9.46 -35.31
C PRO A 3 -9.04 9.82 -33.82
N ARG A 4 -8.61 8.86 -32.99
CA ARG A 4 -8.54 9.02 -31.55
C ARG A 4 -7.46 10.05 -31.23
N ALA A 5 -7.84 11.11 -30.53
CA ALA A 5 -6.91 12.08 -29.99
C ALA A 5 -5.93 11.33 -29.08
N ARG A 6 -4.68 11.18 -29.52
CA ARG A 6 -3.61 10.77 -28.62
C ARG A 6 -3.43 11.93 -27.66
N ILE A 7 -3.59 11.68 -26.35
CA ILE A 7 -3.12 12.59 -25.31
C ILE A 7 -1.70 12.99 -25.72
N GLY A 8 -1.46 14.30 -25.85
CA GLY A 8 -0.22 14.82 -26.40
C GLY A 8 0.93 14.17 -25.65
N ARG A 9 1.69 13.33 -26.38
CA ARG A 9 2.84 12.56 -25.89
C ARG A 9 3.60 13.46 -24.92
N ASN A 10 3.64 13.07 -23.65
CA ASN A 10 4.00 13.96 -22.56
C ASN A 10 5.27 14.71 -22.94
N ARG A 11 5.18 16.05 -23.11
CA ARG A 11 6.32 16.88 -23.50
C ARG A 11 7.26 17.02 -22.30
N GLY A 12 7.98 15.95 -21.97
CA GLY A 12 9.02 15.90 -20.94
C GLY A 12 8.58 15.54 -19.53
N GLN A 13 7.29 15.30 -19.27
CA GLN A 13 6.79 14.95 -17.93
C GLN A 13 6.35 13.48 -17.87
N GLN A 14 7.00 12.67 -17.05
CA GLN A 14 6.61 11.25 -16.90
C GLN A 14 5.29 11.14 -16.13
N SER A 15 4.48 10.14 -16.47
CA SER A 15 3.21 9.86 -15.77
C SER A 15 3.43 9.17 -14.43
N PHE A 16 4.45 8.31 -14.35
CA PHE A 16 4.88 7.65 -13.12
C PHE A 16 6.22 8.22 -12.61
N SER A 17 6.51 8.04 -11.32
CA SER A 17 7.82 8.45 -10.79
C SER A 17 8.92 7.46 -11.20
N ASP A 18 10.14 7.97 -11.38
CA ASP A 18 11.30 7.13 -11.72
C ASP A 18 11.53 6.00 -10.68
N GLN A 19 11.21 6.27 -9.40
CA GLN A 19 11.36 5.28 -8.32
C GLN A 19 10.33 4.14 -8.43
N GLU A 20 9.08 4.45 -8.77
CA GLU A 20 8.05 3.42 -8.99
C GLU A 20 8.40 2.53 -10.18
N LEU A 21 8.84 3.14 -11.28
CA LEU A 21 9.27 2.42 -12.47
C LEU A 21 10.51 1.55 -12.18
N GLN A 22 11.46 2.06 -11.40
CA GLN A 22 12.63 1.31 -10.97
C GLN A 22 12.26 0.09 -10.12
N HIS A 23 11.40 0.27 -9.11
CA HIS A 23 10.96 -0.83 -8.26
C HIS A 23 10.16 -1.86 -9.04
N PHE A 24 9.32 -1.42 -9.99
CA PHE A 24 8.58 -2.32 -10.87
C PHE A 24 9.54 -3.17 -11.71
N LEU A 25 10.50 -2.54 -12.40
CA LEU A 25 11.49 -3.23 -13.22
C LEU A 25 12.31 -4.23 -12.39
N TYR A 26 12.80 -3.82 -11.23
CA TYR A 26 13.58 -4.68 -10.33
C TYR A 26 12.76 -5.87 -9.83
N ALA A 27 11.50 -5.66 -9.44
CA ALA A 27 10.60 -6.74 -9.02
C ALA A 27 10.32 -7.76 -10.14
N HIS A 28 10.49 -7.35 -11.40
CA HIS A 28 10.34 -8.20 -12.58
C HIS A 28 11.68 -8.73 -13.14
N GLY A 29 12.78 -8.56 -12.40
CA GLY A 29 14.08 -9.19 -12.70
C GLY A 29 15.08 -8.31 -13.44
N ASP A 30 14.83 -7.00 -13.55
CA ASP A 30 15.83 -6.04 -14.06
C ASP A 30 16.90 -5.74 -12.99
N VAL A 31 17.93 -4.97 -13.36
CA VAL A 31 18.99 -4.52 -12.46
C VAL A 31 18.49 -3.51 -11.40
N PRO A 32 19.17 -3.36 -10.24
CA PRO A 32 18.76 -2.40 -9.19
C PRO A 32 18.69 -0.94 -9.63
N HIS A 33 19.47 -0.59 -10.65
CA HIS A 33 19.51 0.74 -11.26
C HIS A 33 19.32 0.62 -12.77
N SER A 34 18.06 0.60 -13.20
CA SER A 34 17.64 0.53 -14.59
C SER A 34 17.98 1.82 -15.33
N LEU A 35 18.29 1.67 -16.62
CA LEU A 35 18.57 2.78 -17.51
C LEU A 35 17.39 3.76 -17.58
N ASP A 36 17.69 5.06 -17.63
CA ASP A 36 16.66 6.11 -17.73
C ASP A 36 15.83 5.98 -19.00
N THR A 37 16.42 5.50 -20.09
CA THR A 37 15.71 5.21 -21.33
C THR A 37 14.70 4.07 -21.16
N THR A 38 15.03 3.02 -20.41
CA THR A 38 14.11 1.91 -20.12
C THR A 38 12.92 2.40 -19.31
N LYS A 39 13.16 3.19 -18.25
CA LYS A 39 12.08 3.77 -17.43
C LYS A 39 11.16 4.65 -18.28
N ARG A 40 11.71 5.54 -19.12
CA ARG A 40 10.91 6.39 -20.02
C ARG A 40 10.07 5.60 -21.01
N VAL A 41 10.64 4.55 -21.62
CA VAL A 41 9.88 3.70 -22.54
C VAL A 41 8.77 2.95 -21.79
N LEU A 42 9.05 2.45 -20.58
CA LEU A 42 8.05 1.80 -19.76
C LEU A 42 6.91 2.76 -19.39
N ASP A 43 7.21 4.00 -19.02
CA ASP A 43 6.22 5.06 -18.75
C ASP A 43 5.28 5.28 -19.95
N GLU A 44 5.84 5.41 -21.16
CA GLU A 44 5.06 5.55 -22.40
C GLU A 44 4.17 4.32 -22.63
N LEU A 45 4.73 3.11 -22.53
CA LEU A 45 4.00 1.86 -22.76
C LEU A 45 2.85 1.64 -21.76
N LEU A 46 3.10 1.91 -20.47
CA LEU A 46 2.09 1.78 -19.43
C LEU A 46 0.97 2.81 -19.62
N THR A 47 1.32 4.04 -19.94
CA THR A 47 0.35 5.12 -20.19
C THR A 47 -0.55 4.78 -21.37
N ASP A 48 0.03 4.31 -22.48
CA ASP A 48 -0.72 3.88 -23.66
C ASP A 48 -1.64 2.69 -23.31
N PHE A 49 -1.12 1.67 -22.62
CA PHE A 49 -1.89 0.49 -22.21
C PHE A 49 -3.10 0.85 -21.33
N ILE A 50 -2.91 1.67 -20.29
CA ILE A 50 -4.00 2.09 -19.38
C ILE A 50 -5.02 2.92 -20.14
N THR A 51 -4.56 3.82 -21.01
CA THR A 51 -5.44 4.68 -21.81
C THR A 51 -6.31 3.86 -22.76
N GLU A 52 -5.73 2.92 -23.49
CA GLU A 52 -6.47 2.03 -24.39
C GLU A 52 -7.47 1.15 -23.65
N LEU A 53 -7.09 0.61 -22.49
CA LEU A 53 -7.97 -0.18 -21.64
C LEU A 53 -9.17 0.65 -21.14
N CYS A 54 -8.92 1.88 -20.69
CA CYS A 54 -9.96 2.81 -20.24
C CYS A 54 -10.93 3.16 -21.38
N PHE A 55 -10.46 3.32 -22.61
CA PHE A 55 -11.35 3.56 -23.75
C PHE A 55 -12.24 2.36 -24.07
N GLU A 56 -11.71 1.14 -24.01
CA GLU A 56 -12.52 -0.08 -24.23
C GLU A 56 -13.56 -0.26 -23.11
N ALA A 57 -13.17 -0.04 -21.85
CA ALA A 57 -14.11 -0.05 -20.72
C ALA A 57 -15.16 1.08 -20.82
N HIS A 58 -14.76 2.26 -21.29
CA HIS A 58 -15.72 3.36 -21.51
C HIS A 58 -16.74 3.00 -22.59
N ARG A 59 -16.33 2.28 -23.64
CA ARG A 59 -17.24 1.82 -24.68
C ARG A 59 -18.32 0.90 -24.13
N SER A 60 -17.99 -0.02 -23.21
CA SER A 60 -19.01 -0.87 -22.57
C SER A 60 -19.93 -0.05 -21.66
N ALA A 61 -19.38 0.92 -20.92
CA ALA A 61 -20.18 1.82 -20.08
C ALA A 61 -21.17 2.65 -20.90
N GLN A 62 -20.75 3.20 -22.04
CA GLN A 62 -21.58 3.99 -22.95
C GLN A 62 -22.71 3.15 -23.57
N LEU A 63 -22.42 1.90 -23.96
CA LEU A 63 -23.47 0.98 -24.44
C LEU A 63 -24.52 0.68 -23.35
N ALA A 64 -24.14 0.76 -22.09
CA ALA A 64 -25.05 0.66 -20.95
C ALA A 64 -25.68 2.01 -20.53
N GLY A 65 -25.52 3.08 -21.33
CA GLY A 65 -26.06 4.41 -21.04
C GLY A 65 -25.40 5.13 -19.85
N ARG A 66 -24.20 4.70 -19.45
CA ARG A 66 -23.47 5.25 -18.30
C ARG A 66 -22.26 6.06 -18.73
N GLN A 67 -22.12 7.24 -18.16
CA GLN A 67 -20.89 8.04 -18.30
C GLN A 67 -19.74 7.53 -17.43
N LYS A 68 -20.06 6.98 -16.25
CA LYS A 68 -19.07 6.49 -15.27
C LYS A 68 -18.73 5.02 -15.52
N ILE A 69 -17.43 4.75 -15.59
CA ILE A 69 -16.86 3.40 -15.71
C ILE A 69 -16.98 2.69 -14.35
N LYS A 70 -17.40 1.43 -14.36
CA LYS A 70 -17.41 0.52 -13.21
C LYS A 70 -16.36 -0.57 -13.39
N ILE A 71 -16.04 -1.29 -12.31
CA ILE A 71 -15.09 -2.40 -12.37
C ILE A 71 -15.53 -3.50 -13.35
N ASP A 72 -16.84 -3.71 -13.50
CA ASP A 72 -17.40 -4.68 -14.46
C ASP A 72 -17.12 -4.31 -15.91
N ASP A 73 -17.01 -3.00 -16.22
CA ASP A 73 -16.63 -2.54 -17.56
C ASP A 73 -15.16 -2.89 -17.85
N VAL A 74 -14.28 -2.76 -16.86
CA VAL A 74 -12.87 -3.16 -16.98
C VAL A 74 -12.73 -4.68 -17.10
N ARG A 75 -13.49 -5.45 -16.30
CA ARG A 75 -13.55 -6.91 -16.44
C ARG A 75 -14.02 -7.30 -17.85
N PHE A 76 -15.06 -6.63 -18.36
CA PHE A 76 -15.57 -6.88 -19.71
C PHE A 76 -14.57 -6.51 -20.81
N ALA A 77 -13.83 -5.42 -20.65
CA ALA A 77 -12.74 -5.05 -21.56
C ALA A 77 -11.66 -6.14 -21.60
N CYS A 78 -11.32 -6.73 -20.44
CA CYS A 78 -10.34 -7.81 -20.30
C CYS A 78 -10.88 -9.22 -20.62
N ARG A 79 -12.14 -9.38 -21.05
CA ARG A 79 -12.83 -10.70 -21.18
C ARG A 79 -12.11 -11.75 -22.02
N LYS A 80 -11.21 -11.33 -22.93
CA LYS A 80 -10.46 -12.23 -23.81
C LYS A 80 -9.14 -12.72 -23.20
N ASN A 81 -8.73 -12.16 -22.06
CA ASN A 81 -7.49 -12.52 -21.37
C ASN A 81 -7.81 -13.14 -19.99
N PRO A 82 -7.80 -14.48 -19.87
CA PRO A 82 -8.13 -15.14 -18.61
C PRO A 82 -7.15 -14.81 -17.48
N LEU A 83 -5.89 -14.49 -17.78
CA LEU A 83 -4.90 -14.10 -16.78
C LEU A 83 -5.24 -12.75 -16.15
N TYR A 84 -5.67 -11.78 -16.97
CA TYR A 84 -6.11 -10.47 -16.47
C TYR A 84 -7.37 -10.59 -15.61
N LEU A 85 -8.33 -11.43 -16.03
CA LEU A 85 -9.53 -11.68 -15.23
C LEU A 85 -9.20 -12.30 -13.88
N GLY A 86 -8.34 -13.34 -13.87
CA GLY A 86 -7.88 -13.97 -12.63
C GLY A 86 -7.19 -12.98 -11.71
N LYS A 87 -6.35 -12.10 -12.26
CA LYS A 87 -5.66 -11.08 -11.46
C LYS A 87 -6.61 -10.03 -10.89
N ILE A 88 -7.57 -9.56 -11.69
CA ILE A 88 -8.59 -8.60 -11.23
C ILE A 88 -9.40 -9.20 -10.09
N GLN A 89 -9.80 -10.47 -10.21
CA GLN A 89 -10.56 -11.18 -9.18
C GLN A 89 -9.73 -11.36 -7.91
N GLU A 90 -8.49 -11.85 -8.00
CA GLU A 90 -7.57 -12.00 -6.86
C GLU A 90 -7.40 -10.68 -6.09
N MET A 91 -7.24 -9.56 -6.82
CA MET A 91 -7.10 -8.24 -6.21
C MET A 91 -8.36 -7.78 -5.46
N GLN A 92 -9.55 -8.14 -5.95
CA GLN A 92 -10.80 -7.81 -5.28
C GLN A 92 -11.03 -8.67 -4.04
N GLU A 93 -10.74 -9.97 -4.12
CA GLU A 93 -10.84 -10.87 -2.97
C GLU A 93 -9.93 -10.42 -1.82
N LYS A 94 -8.68 -10.03 -2.13
CA LYS A 94 -7.75 -9.47 -1.14
C LYS A 94 -8.24 -8.16 -0.55
N LYS A 95 -8.85 -7.29 -1.35
CA LYS A 95 -9.45 -6.06 -0.84
C LYS A 95 -10.58 -6.37 0.15
N ASP A 96 -11.47 -7.29 -0.22
CA ASP A 96 -12.60 -7.68 0.64
C ASP A 96 -12.12 -8.36 1.93
N GLU A 97 -11.02 -9.11 1.89
CA GLU A 97 -10.35 -9.67 3.07
C GLU A 97 -9.79 -8.56 4.00
N ILE A 98 -9.07 -7.59 3.44
CA ILE A 98 -8.54 -6.45 4.19
C ILE A 98 -9.67 -5.63 4.84
N ASP A 99 -10.74 -5.35 4.07
CA ASP A 99 -11.87 -4.56 4.55
C ASP A 99 -12.63 -5.29 5.67
N ARG A 100 -12.77 -6.63 5.57
CA ARG A 100 -13.30 -7.46 6.66
C ARG A 100 -12.42 -7.43 7.90
N ALA A 101 -11.10 -7.59 7.75
CA ALA A 101 -10.16 -7.56 8.87
C ALA A 101 -10.19 -6.22 9.61
N ARG A 102 -10.24 -5.10 8.87
CA ARG A 102 -10.37 -3.75 9.44
C ARG A 102 -11.64 -3.59 10.27
N LYS A 103 -12.77 -4.12 9.78
CA LYS A 103 -14.04 -4.08 10.50
C LYS A 103 -14.02 -4.89 11.81
N THR A 104 -13.32 -6.02 11.84
CA THR A 104 -13.18 -6.84 13.06
C THR A 104 -12.36 -6.13 14.15
N LEU A 105 -11.38 -5.32 13.78
CA LEU A 105 -10.57 -4.54 14.72
C LEU A 105 -11.35 -3.37 15.34
N ASP A 106 -12.09 -2.63 14.51
CA ASP A 106 -12.90 -1.47 14.94
C ASP A 106 -13.97 -1.85 16.00
N VAL A 107 -14.61 -3.01 15.86
CA VAL A 107 -15.65 -3.47 16.79
C VAL A 107 -15.12 -3.87 18.18
N ASN A 108 -13.83 -4.18 18.31
CA ASN A 108 -13.23 -4.67 19.56
C ASN A 108 -12.54 -3.58 20.39
N ASP A 109 -12.14 -2.45 19.79
CA ASP A 109 -11.32 -1.43 20.48
C ASP A 109 -12.13 -0.53 21.42
N ASP A 110 -13.40 -0.28 21.10
CA ASP A 110 -14.33 0.54 21.92
C ASP A 110 -14.68 -0.08 23.28
N LYS A 111 -14.45 -1.39 23.47
CA LYS A 111 -14.64 -2.07 24.77
C LYS A 111 -13.34 -2.24 25.55
N ILE A 112 -12.19 -2.34 24.90
CA ILE A 112 -10.92 -2.65 25.58
C ILE A 112 -10.32 -1.41 26.25
N THR A 113 -10.49 -0.23 25.65
CA THR A 113 -9.96 1.03 26.20
C THR A 113 -10.63 1.47 27.51
N LYS A 114 -11.92 1.19 27.73
CA LYS A 114 -12.63 1.57 28.96
C LYS A 114 -12.47 0.56 30.11
N SER A 115 -12.18 -0.70 29.78
CA SER A 115 -12.08 -1.78 30.77
C SER A 115 -10.72 -1.75 31.48
N ASN A 116 -9.66 -1.38 30.77
CA ASN A 116 -8.30 -1.39 31.31
C ASN A 116 -7.95 -0.15 32.14
N VAL A 117 -8.60 0.99 31.91
CA VAL A 117 -8.33 2.22 32.70
C VAL A 117 -8.97 2.12 34.09
N LYS A 118 -10.19 1.54 34.19
CA LYS A 118 -10.86 1.38 35.48
C LYS A 118 -10.19 0.34 36.40
N ALA A 119 -9.56 -0.68 35.81
CA ALA A 119 -8.84 -1.71 36.57
C ALA A 119 -7.47 -1.25 37.10
N LEU A 120 -6.95 -0.10 36.65
CA LEU A 120 -5.68 0.48 37.12
C LEU A 120 -5.86 1.58 38.18
N GLU A 121 -7.06 2.14 38.34
CA GLU A 121 -7.35 3.22 39.29
C GLU A 121 -7.82 2.72 40.68
N GLU A 122 -8.18 1.44 40.84
CA GLU A 122 -8.80 0.89 42.07
C GLU A 122 -7.86 0.09 43.00
N GLU A 123 -6.54 0.10 42.80
CA GLU A 123 -5.59 -0.47 43.78
C GLU A 123 -5.04 0.66 44.70
N PRO A 124 -5.55 0.84 45.93
CA PRO A 124 -4.95 1.75 46.89
C PRO A 124 -3.61 1.15 47.31
N LEU A 125 -2.52 1.87 47.01
CA LEU A 125 -1.17 1.56 47.46
C LEU A 125 -1.16 1.53 48.99
N GLY A 126 -1.29 0.33 49.56
CA GLY A 126 -1.23 0.10 51.00
C GLY A 126 0.21 0.28 51.47
N ASP A 127 0.40 1.19 52.43
CA ASP A 127 1.64 1.34 53.18
C ASP A 127 2.03 0.01 53.83
N ALA A 128 3.15 -0.56 53.39
CA ALA A 128 3.84 -1.62 54.11
C ALA A 128 5.35 -1.44 53.90
N ASP A 129 5.94 -0.69 54.82
CA ASP A 129 7.31 -0.89 55.27
C ASP A 129 7.53 -2.36 55.62
N ASP A 130 8.58 -2.99 55.08
CA ASP A 130 9.35 -4.03 55.77
C ASP A 130 10.68 -4.26 55.03
N ASP A 131 11.64 -3.44 55.43
CA ASP A 131 13.07 -3.71 55.62
C ASP A 131 13.55 -5.14 55.31
N MET A 132 14.33 -5.28 54.23
CA MET A 132 15.33 -6.35 54.10
C MET A 132 16.62 -5.76 53.53
N ASP A 133 17.50 -5.34 54.45
CA ASP A 133 18.92 -5.10 54.21
C ASP A 133 19.57 -6.37 53.63
N MET A 134 20.13 -6.28 52.42
CA MET A 134 21.22 -7.18 52.02
C MET A 134 22.38 -6.39 51.43
N ASP A 135 23.46 -6.46 52.20
CA ASP A 135 24.70 -5.70 52.11
C ASP A 135 25.52 -5.90 50.82
N THR A 136 25.89 -4.77 50.23
CA THR A 136 27.21 -4.40 49.67
C THR A 136 28.12 -5.47 49.03
N ARG A 137 28.29 -5.37 47.69
CA ARG A 137 29.62 -5.37 47.04
C ARG A 137 29.69 -4.40 45.86
N THR A 138 30.29 -3.26 46.15
CA THR A 138 30.85 -2.25 45.25
C THR A 138 32.09 -2.74 44.51
N ILE A 139 32.04 -2.75 43.17
CA ILE A 139 33.16 -2.44 42.24
C ILE A 139 32.46 -1.90 40.98
N GLY A 140 32.46 -0.62 40.58
CA GLY A 140 33.47 0.42 40.71
C GLY A 140 34.21 0.56 39.38
N GLY A 141 33.83 1.53 38.54
CA GLY A 141 34.72 2.01 37.47
C GLY A 141 34.09 2.42 36.13
N LYS A 142 33.53 3.63 36.05
CA LYS A 142 33.51 4.42 34.81
C LYS A 142 34.91 4.97 34.57
N SER A 143 35.43 4.90 33.36
CA SER A 143 36.47 5.83 32.91
C SER A 143 36.22 6.29 31.47
N SER A 144 36.16 7.62 31.35
CA SER A 144 36.16 8.43 30.15
C SER A 144 37.60 8.72 29.72
N VAL A 145 37.95 8.53 28.44
CA VAL A 145 39.09 9.15 27.72
C VAL A 145 38.75 9.00 26.22
N GLY A 146 38.81 9.96 25.29
CA GLY A 146 39.52 11.23 25.24
C GLY A 146 40.68 11.18 24.23
N GLY A 147 40.42 11.55 22.96
CA GLY A 147 41.43 12.13 22.06
C GLY A 147 42.25 11.21 21.15
N ARG A 148 42.07 11.34 19.83
CA ARG A 148 42.93 12.14 18.93
C ARG A 148 42.27 12.26 17.55
#